data_AF-A0A2E5W3V9-F1
#
_entry.id   AF-A0A2E5W3V9-F1
#
_cell.length_a   1.000
_cell.length_b   1.000
_cell.length_c   1.000
_cell.angle_alpha   90.00
_cell.angle_beta   90.00
_cell.angle_gamma   90.00
#
_symmetry.space_group_name_H-M   'P 1'
#
loop_
_entity.id
_entity.type
_entity.pdbx_description
1 polymer ?
#
loop_
_entity_poly.entity_id
_entity_poly.type
_entity_poly.pdbx_seq_one_letter_code
_entity_poly.pdbx_strand_id
1 'polypeptide(L)'
;MVKNFIKLIITFLTWSVLFSQIDVIILSNNVGTEIDEHENRFYRIFPKERGLKNAQIVSLGQDQYRITIVKILKGKETKVSRYVTGKEINKLRTHVDEQPVLTNEALTLMYEGMDFIRAEKIINELPIPQYVMLEHSDGVQVNGTLFNVDKNVLHIQMVDKITRIKLENLNRLSYRPFINNYEELRPYVIFGTAIFGYALARIYNDQRPTTYNEYGIPRNDLKTYREIFGTIIGLIFSSEVFDAISTLLSPKETIILSEAEYEREYIK
;
A
#
# COMPACT_ATOMS: atom_id res chain seq x y z
N MET A 1 49.66 11.11 62.04
CA MET A 1 49.27 11.68 60.72
C MET A 1 49.32 10.66 59.59
N VAL A 2 50.38 9.84 59.49
CA VAL A 2 50.59 8.86 58.39
C VAL A 2 49.52 7.74 58.31
N LYS A 3 49.02 7.22 59.44
CA LYS A 3 47.97 6.17 59.45
C LYS A 3 46.64 6.60 58.83
N ASN A 4 46.26 7.88 58.96
CA ASN A 4 45.00 8.40 58.40
C ASN A 4 45.13 8.64 56.89
N PHE A 5 46.33 8.98 56.41
CA PHE A 5 46.60 9.17 54.99
C PHE A 5 46.57 7.84 54.23
N ILE A 6 47.13 6.77 54.81
CA ILE A 6 47.08 5.42 54.23
C ILE A 6 45.64 4.87 54.18
N LYS A 7 44.83 5.10 55.23
CA LYS A 7 43.40 4.76 55.20
C LYS A 7 42.66 5.50 54.09
N LEU A 8 42.92 6.79 53.88
CA LEU A 8 42.27 7.59 52.83
C LEU A 8 42.60 7.04 51.43
N ILE A 9 43.87 6.68 51.19
CA ILE A 9 44.32 6.10 49.92
C ILE A 9 43.67 4.74 49.66
N ILE A 10 43.59 3.86 50.68
CA ILE A 10 42.94 2.55 50.55
C ILE A 10 41.44 2.70 50.28
N THR A 11 40.78 3.68 50.89
CA THR A 11 39.33 3.95 50.67
C THR A 11 39.08 4.47 49.25
N PHE A 12 40.01 5.26 48.70
CA PHE A 12 39.94 5.75 47.32
C PHE A 12 40.22 4.64 46.30
N LEU A 13 41.15 3.72 46.59
CA LEU A 13 41.47 2.57 45.74
C LEU A 13 40.33 1.54 45.65
N THR A 14 39.51 1.42 46.70
CA THR A 14 38.32 0.55 46.69
C THR A 14 37.14 1.15 45.93
N TRP A 15 37.13 2.46 45.67
CA TRP A 15 36.03 3.11 44.95
C TRP A 15 36.16 2.98 43.43
N SER A 16 37.39 2.80 42.91
CA SER A 16 37.65 2.62 41.47
C SER A 16 37.19 1.27 40.90
N VAL A 17 36.78 0.31 41.75
CA VAL A 17 36.36 -1.04 41.31
C VAL A 17 34.87 -1.08 40.92
N LEU A 18 34.13 0.03 41.01
CA LEU A 18 32.69 0.08 40.71
C LEU A 18 32.33 0.61 39.32
N PHE A 19 33.29 0.75 38.40
CA PHE A 19 32.98 0.95 36.98
C PHE A 19 32.82 -0.43 36.31
N SER A 20 31.59 -0.95 36.34
CA SER A 20 31.19 -2.06 35.46
C SER A 20 31.50 -1.66 34.02
N GLN A 21 32.36 -2.44 33.36
CA GLN A 21 32.68 -2.29 31.95
C GLN A 21 31.44 -2.62 31.13
N ILE A 22 30.92 -1.62 30.45
CA ILE A 22 29.74 -1.71 29.59
C ILE A 22 30.25 -2.09 28.20
N ASP A 23 30.16 -3.36 27.85
CA ASP A 23 30.70 -3.88 26.58
C ASP A 23 29.61 -3.88 25.50
N VAL A 24 29.88 -3.22 24.37
CA VAL A 24 29.02 -3.30 23.17
C VAL A 24 29.18 -4.67 22.54
N ILE A 25 28.08 -5.34 22.23
CA ILE A 25 28.08 -6.68 21.66
C ILE A 25 27.55 -6.63 20.24
N ILE A 26 28.26 -7.30 19.35
CA ILE A 26 27.82 -7.55 17.98
C ILE A 26 26.88 -8.76 18.00
N LEU A 27 25.67 -8.59 17.47
CA LEU A 27 24.65 -9.63 17.48
C LEU A 27 25.06 -10.84 16.62
N SER A 28 25.58 -10.58 15.41
CA SER A 28 25.98 -11.57 14.41
C SER A 28 27.03 -10.95 13.48
N ASN A 29 27.82 -11.78 12.79
CA ASN A 29 28.72 -11.30 11.72
C ASN A 29 27.96 -10.71 10.51
N ASN A 30 26.66 -10.98 10.40
CA ASN A 30 25.79 -10.48 9.34
C ASN A 30 25.30 -9.05 9.59
N VAL A 31 25.54 -8.48 10.77
CA VAL A 31 25.10 -7.12 11.14
C VAL A 31 26.23 -6.31 11.76
N GLY A 32 26.12 -5.00 11.65
CA GLY A 32 27.05 -4.06 12.26
C GLY A 32 27.06 -4.06 13.79
N THR A 33 27.94 -3.24 14.35
CA THR A 33 27.97 -2.94 15.81
C THR A 33 26.74 -2.16 16.26
N GLU A 34 26.17 -1.37 15.36
CA GLU A 34 24.83 -0.80 15.46
C GLU A 34 23.99 -1.40 14.34
N ILE A 35 22.84 -1.93 14.70
CA ILE A 35 21.86 -2.47 13.76
C ILE A 35 21.16 -1.29 13.12
N ASP A 36 21.35 -1.11 11.82
CA ASP A 36 20.74 -0.01 11.07
C ASP A 36 19.29 -0.33 10.62
N GLU A 37 18.65 0.63 9.95
CA GLU A 37 17.29 0.46 9.45
C GLU A 37 17.18 -0.61 8.35
N HIS A 38 18.23 -0.79 7.54
CA HIS A 38 18.27 -1.72 6.41
C HIS A 38 18.44 -3.15 6.89
N GLU A 39 19.40 -3.37 7.79
CA GLU A 39 19.66 -4.63 8.48
C GLU A 39 18.42 -5.05 9.28
N ASN A 40 17.81 -4.12 10.03
CA ASN A 40 16.59 -4.42 10.77
C ASN A 40 15.43 -4.80 9.84
N ARG A 41 15.31 -4.14 8.67
CA ARG A 41 14.26 -4.44 7.68
C ARG A 41 14.49 -5.78 7.00
N PHE A 42 15.73 -6.06 6.61
CA PHE A 42 16.11 -7.29 5.93
C PHE A 42 15.99 -8.51 6.85
N TYR A 43 16.65 -8.45 8.02
CA TYR A 43 16.68 -9.56 8.97
C TYR A 43 15.49 -9.64 9.92
N ARG A 44 14.61 -8.62 9.91
CA ARG A 44 13.43 -8.51 10.79
C ARG A 44 13.76 -8.72 12.27
N ILE A 45 14.82 -8.05 12.74
CA ILE A 45 15.34 -8.21 14.12
C ILE A 45 14.36 -7.64 15.15
N PHE A 46 13.80 -6.46 14.87
CA PHE A 46 12.84 -5.76 15.72
C PHE A 46 11.56 -5.39 14.95
N PRO A 47 10.74 -6.37 14.52
CA PRO A 47 9.63 -6.15 13.59
C PRO A 47 8.47 -5.34 14.20
N LYS A 48 8.40 -5.24 15.53
CA LYS A 48 7.38 -4.45 16.25
C LYS A 48 7.77 -2.98 16.43
N GLU A 49 9.01 -2.62 16.11
CA GLU A 49 9.58 -1.31 16.39
C GLU A 49 9.47 -0.40 15.17
N ARG A 50 8.32 0.28 15.03
CA ARG A 50 8.09 1.24 13.94
C ARG A 50 9.05 2.42 13.99
N GLY A 51 9.54 2.85 12.83
CA GLY A 51 10.42 4.01 12.67
C GLY A 51 11.80 3.84 13.31
N LEU A 52 12.29 2.60 13.42
CA LEU A 52 13.64 2.32 13.92
C LEU A 52 14.69 2.96 13.00
N LYS A 53 15.57 3.76 13.59
CA LYS A 53 16.71 4.38 12.91
C LYS A 53 17.97 3.55 13.10
N ASN A 54 18.27 3.21 14.36
CA ASN A 54 19.32 2.27 14.71
C ASN A 54 19.03 1.61 16.05
N ALA A 55 19.75 0.51 16.33
CA ALA A 55 19.72 -0.16 17.62
C ALA A 55 21.12 -0.65 18.03
N GLN A 56 21.41 -0.62 19.33
CA GLN A 56 22.69 -1.07 19.88
C GLN A 56 22.44 -2.02 21.06
N ILE A 57 23.22 -3.11 21.12
CA ILE A 57 23.15 -4.11 22.18
C ILE A 57 24.39 -4.01 23.05
N VAL A 58 24.18 -4.05 24.36
CA VAL A 58 25.22 -3.80 25.34
C VAL A 58 25.10 -4.80 26.50
N SER A 59 26.22 -5.38 26.92
CA SER A 59 26.30 -6.28 28.07
C SER A 59 26.27 -5.50 29.37
N LEU A 60 25.48 -5.96 30.33
CA LEU A 60 25.50 -5.45 31.71
C LEU A 60 26.17 -6.43 32.67
N GLY A 61 26.65 -7.57 32.16
CA GLY A 61 27.14 -8.69 32.96
C GLY A 61 26.02 -9.61 33.47
N GLN A 62 26.40 -10.75 34.05
CA GLN A 62 25.48 -11.71 34.67
C GLN A 62 24.31 -12.17 33.76
N ASP A 63 24.59 -12.39 32.47
CA ASP A 63 23.61 -12.81 31.46
C ASP A 63 22.47 -11.80 31.18
N GLN A 64 22.71 -10.52 31.51
CA GLN A 64 21.80 -9.42 31.25
C GLN A 64 22.34 -8.46 30.19
N TYR A 65 21.44 -8.06 29.29
CA TYR A 65 21.78 -7.22 28.14
C TYR A 65 20.79 -6.06 28.04
N ARG A 66 21.27 -4.91 27.57
CA ARG A 66 20.46 -3.73 27.27
C ARG A 66 20.45 -3.49 25.76
N ILE A 67 19.26 -3.53 25.17
CA ILE A 67 19.01 -3.11 23.80
C ILE A 67 18.56 -1.65 23.85
N THR A 68 19.27 -0.78 23.15
CA THR A 68 18.97 0.63 23.02
C THR A 68 18.51 0.90 21.60
N ILE A 69 17.28 1.35 21.43
CA ILE A 69 16.65 1.58 20.12
C ILE A 69 16.37 3.06 19.97
N VAL A 70 16.85 3.67 18.88
CA VAL A 70 16.51 5.04 18.49
C VAL A 70 15.46 4.98 17.39
N LYS A 71 14.39 5.75 17.54
CA LYS A 71 13.27 5.79 16.60
C LYS A 71 12.89 7.20 16.21
N ILE A 72 12.46 7.40 14.98
CA ILE A 72 11.87 8.65 14.51
C ILE A 72 10.35 8.46 14.48
N LEU A 73 9.65 9.15 15.38
CA LEU A 73 8.19 9.15 15.43
C LEU A 73 7.69 10.57 15.21
N LYS A 74 6.89 10.80 14.16
CA LYS A 74 6.34 12.12 13.80
C LYS A 74 7.43 13.21 13.72
N GLY A 75 8.59 12.87 13.14
CA GLY A 75 9.74 13.78 12.98
C GLY A 75 10.55 14.05 14.25
N LYS A 76 10.27 13.38 15.37
CA LYS A 76 11.05 13.50 16.62
C LYS A 76 11.78 12.19 16.93
N GLU A 77 13.05 12.32 17.32
CA GLU A 77 13.84 11.19 17.80
C GLU A 77 13.44 10.81 19.24
N THR A 78 13.21 9.51 19.44
CA THR A 78 12.87 8.92 20.73
C THR A 78 13.79 7.73 20.98
N LYS A 79 14.32 7.63 22.21
CA LYS A 79 15.23 6.56 22.62
C LYS A 79 14.52 5.65 23.60
N VAL A 80 14.51 4.36 23.32
CA VAL A 80 13.91 3.33 24.18
C VAL A 80 14.97 2.31 24.55
N SER A 81 15.10 2.01 25.83
CA SER A 81 15.98 0.94 26.32
C SER A 81 15.14 -0.23 26.82
N ARG A 82 15.55 -1.44 26.45
CA ARG A 82 14.95 -2.71 26.90
C ARG A 82 16.03 -3.58 27.50
N TYR A 83 15.67 -4.28 28.57
CA TYR A 83 16.54 -5.24 29.23
C TYR A 83 16.10 -6.64 28.85
N VAL A 84 17.03 -7.46 28.41
CA VAL A 84 16.80 -8.81 27.90
C VAL A 84 17.81 -9.78 28.48
N THR A 85 17.46 -11.06 28.45
CA THR A 85 18.30 -12.17 28.92
C THR A 85 19.18 -12.71 27.80
N GLY A 86 20.25 -13.45 28.13
CA GLY A 86 21.11 -14.08 27.11
C GLY A 86 20.38 -15.09 26.23
N LYS A 87 19.32 -15.73 26.74
CA LYS A 87 18.46 -16.60 25.94
C LYS A 87 17.76 -15.86 24.81
N GLU A 88 17.29 -14.63 25.07
CA GLU A 88 16.65 -13.79 24.06
C GLU A 88 17.66 -13.28 23.03
N ILE A 89 18.85 -12.88 23.48
CA ILE A 89 19.95 -12.49 22.59
C ILE A 89 20.37 -13.65 21.68
N ASN A 90 20.53 -14.85 22.22
CA ASN A 90 20.87 -16.03 21.43
C ASN A 90 19.79 -16.35 20.40
N LYS A 91 18.51 -16.20 20.76
CA LYS A 91 17.42 -16.38 19.79
C LYS A 91 17.50 -15.38 18.63
N LEU A 92 17.79 -14.11 18.92
CA LEU A 92 17.97 -13.09 17.89
C LEU A 92 19.20 -13.39 17.03
N ARG A 93 20.30 -13.82 17.65
CA ARG A 93 21.52 -14.20 16.95
C ARG A 93 21.30 -15.35 15.99
N THR A 94 20.70 -16.45 16.46
CA THR A 94 20.37 -17.60 15.60
C THR A 94 19.44 -17.19 14.44
N HIS A 95 18.45 -16.34 14.70
CA HIS A 95 17.54 -15.85 13.65
C HIS A 95 18.26 -15.07 12.55
N VAL A 96 19.26 -14.26 12.90
CA VAL A 96 20.06 -13.49 11.94
C VAL A 96 21.10 -14.37 11.23
N ASP A 97 21.71 -15.31 11.94
CA ASP A 97 22.72 -16.23 11.40
C ASP A 97 22.14 -17.24 10.40
N GLU A 98 20.86 -17.61 10.53
CA GLU A 98 20.15 -18.50 9.59
C GLU A 98 19.81 -17.83 8.25
N GLN A 99 19.90 -16.51 8.18
CA GLN A 99 19.55 -15.73 7.00
C GLN A 99 20.78 -15.41 6.14
N PRO A 100 20.62 -15.20 4.83
CA PRO A 100 21.74 -14.86 3.95
C PRO A 100 22.36 -13.51 4.34
N VAL A 101 23.63 -13.31 4.00
CA VAL A 101 24.31 -12.02 4.21
C VAL A 101 23.64 -10.94 3.37
N LEU A 102 23.44 -9.75 3.96
CA LEU A 102 22.91 -8.58 3.27
C LEU A 102 23.95 -8.09 2.26
N THR A 103 23.74 -8.41 0.99
CA THR A 103 24.55 -7.90 -0.13
C THR A 103 23.94 -6.64 -0.71
N ASN A 104 24.73 -5.84 -1.44
CA ASN A 104 24.20 -4.68 -2.17
C ASN A 104 23.11 -5.07 -3.19
N GLU A 105 23.21 -6.25 -3.80
CA GLU A 105 22.18 -6.80 -4.69
C GLU A 105 20.90 -7.15 -3.92
N ALA A 106 21.02 -7.80 -2.75
CA ALA A 106 19.87 -8.10 -1.89
C ALA A 106 19.22 -6.83 -1.34
N LEU A 107 20.02 -5.81 -1.00
CA LEU A 107 19.56 -4.48 -0.63
C LEU A 107 18.78 -3.85 -1.79
N THR A 108 19.34 -3.90 -2.99
CA THR A 108 18.70 -3.38 -4.21
C THR A 108 17.39 -4.11 -4.49
N LEU A 109 17.36 -5.46 -4.46
CA LEU A 109 16.14 -6.26 -4.64
C LEU A 109 15.08 -6.00 -3.57
N MET A 110 15.51 -5.83 -2.31
CA MET A 110 14.63 -5.44 -1.21
C MET A 110 13.94 -4.11 -1.51
N TYR A 111 14.68 -3.17 -2.10
CA TYR A 111 14.18 -1.86 -2.50
C TYR A 111 13.44 -1.84 -3.85
N GLU A 112 13.78 -2.73 -4.78
CA GLU A 112 13.11 -2.88 -6.08
C GLU A 112 11.72 -3.48 -5.95
N GLY A 113 11.48 -4.33 -4.95
CA GLY A 113 10.14 -4.84 -4.60
C GLY A 113 9.27 -3.84 -3.84
N MET A 114 9.82 -2.66 -3.48
CA MET A 114 9.14 -1.63 -2.70
C MET A 114 8.73 -0.47 -3.61
N ASP A 115 7.61 -0.66 -4.31
CA ASP A 115 7.07 0.30 -5.28
C ASP A 115 6.86 1.72 -4.70
N PHE A 116 6.74 1.88 -3.38
CA PHE A 116 6.66 3.19 -2.73
C PHE A 116 7.89 4.07 -2.99
N ILE A 117 9.07 3.50 -3.21
CA ILE A 117 10.30 4.27 -3.45
C ILE A 117 10.36 4.77 -4.89
N ARG A 118 9.88 3.95 -5.82
CA ARG A 118 9.81 4.30 -7.25
C ARG A 118 8.46 4.91 -7.62
N ALA A 119 7.58 5.14 -6.65
CA ALA A 119 6.21 5.59 -6.86
C ALA A 119 6.13 6.80 -7.80
N GLU A 120 7.00 7.79 -7.60
CA GLU A 120 7.10 8.97 -8.46
C GLU A 120 7.43 8.59 -9.92
N LYS A 121 8.44 7.74 -10.13
CA LYS A 121 8.83 7.29 -11.47
C LYS A 121 7.72 6.49 -12.13
N ILE A 122 7.15 5.51 -11.42
CA ILE A 122 6.08 4.65 -11.94
C ILE A 122 4.87 5.49 -12.34
N ILE A 123 4.45 6.45 -11.50
CA ILE A 123 3.28 7.29 -11.76
C ILE A 123 3.51 8.25 -12.92
N ASN A 124 4.72 8.80 -13.06
CA ASN A 124 5.07 9.65 -14.20
C ASN A 124 5.16 8.87 -15.52
N GLU A 125 5.43 7.57 -15.47
CA GLU A 125 5.46 6.67 -16.63
C GLU A 125 4.08 6.09 -16.97
N LEU A 126 3.05 6.31 -16.14
CA LEU A 126 1.70 5.84 -16.43
C LEU A 126 1.18 6.49 -17.72
N PRO A 127 0.47 5.72 -18.57
CA PRO A 127 -0.22 6.31 -19.72
C PRO A 127 -1.29 7.27 -19.22
N ILE A 128 -1.38 8.45 -19.82
CA ILE A 128 -2.37 9.47 -19.52
C ILE A 128 -3.10 9.83 -20.83
N PRO A 129 -4.45 9.92 -20.86
CA PRO A 129 -5.38 9.78 -19.73
C PRO A 129 -5.70 8.32 -19.38
N GLN A 130 -5.85 8.02 -18.08
CA GLN A 130 -6.09 6.66 -17.59
C GLN A 130 -7.04 6.64 -16.39
N TYR A 131 -7.97 5.69 -16.35
CA TYR A 131 -8.81 5.49 -15.16
C TYR A 131 -8.00 4.84 -14.03
N VAL A 132 -8.04 5.45 -12.85
CA VAL A 132 -7.33 5.03 -11.64
C VAL A 132 -8.28 4.95 -10.43
N MET A 133 -7.98 4.03 -9.53
CA MET A 133 -8.61 3.89 -8.23
C MET A 133 -7.55 4.13 -7.16
N LEU A 134 -7.73 5.18 -6.37
CA LEU A 134 -6.79 5.60 -5.36
C LEU A 134 -7.33 5.31 -3.97
N GLU A 135 -6.46 4.85 -3.08
CA GLU A 135 -6.76 4.76 -1.66
C GLU A 135 -5.93 5.80 -0.92
N HIS A 136 -6.61 6.75 -0.30
CA HIS A 136 -5.98 7.80 0.47
C HIS A 136 -5.59 7.29 1.87
N SER A 137 -4.68 7.99 2.54
CA SER A 137 -4.10 7.58 3.82
C SER A 137 -5.11 7.50 4.98
N ASP A 138 -6.24 8.20 4.86
CA ASP A 138 -7.40 8.14 5.75
C ASP A 138 -8.35 6.97 5.46
N GLY A 139 -8.06 6.16 4.43
CA GLY A 139 -8.86 5.03 3.99
C GLY A 139 -9.97 5.40 3.00
N VAL A 140 -10.08 6.67 2.59
CA VAL A 140 -11.07 7.09 1.59
C VAL A 140 -10.62 6.66 0.19
N GLN A 141 -11.51 5.99 -0.55
CA GLN A 141 -11.26 5.63 -1.93
C GLN A 141 -11.74 6.72 -2.88
N VAL A 142 -10.89 7.05 -3.85
CA VAL A 142 -11.14 8.05 -4.89
C VAL A 142 -10.97 7.40 -6.24
N ASN A 143 -12.03 7.44 -7.04
CA ASN A 143 -12.07 6.86 -8.38
C ASN A 143 -12.23 7.96 -9.42
N GLY A 144 -11.46 7.89 -10.50
CA GLY A 144 -11.59 8.84 -11.60
C GLY A 144 -10.50 8.70 -12.64
N THR A 145 -10.48 9.63 -13.59
CA THR A 145 -9.50 9.64 -14.68
C THR A 145 -8.30 10.49 -14.28
N LEU A 146 -7.13 9.87 -14.16
CA LEU A 146 -5.85 10.56 -14.08
C LEU A 146 -5.56 11.18 -15.44
N PHE A 147 -5.50 12.51 -15.50
CA PHE A 147 -5.26 13.24 -16.74
C PHE A 147 -3.99 14.11 -16.69
N ASN A 148 -3.38 14.28 -15.52
CA ASN A 148 -2.10 14.97 -15.37
C ASN A 148 -1.40 14.57 -14.06
N VAL A 149 -0.08 14.58 -14.07
CA VAL A 149 0.79 14.44 -12.90
C VAL A 149 1.81 15.57 -12.93
N ASP A 150 1.82 16.41 -11.90
CA ASP A 150 2.79 17.51 -11.77
C ASP A 150 3.35 17.54 -10.35
N LYS A 151 4.69 17.49 -10.21
CA LYS A 151 5.42 17.55 -8.93
C LYS A 151 4.79 16.69 -7.83
N ASN A 152 4.58 15.40 -8.11
CA ASN A 152 3.96 14.44 -7.18
C ASN A 152 2.52 14.77 -6.75
N VAL A 153 1.80 15.56 -7.56
CA VAL A 153 0.37 15.82 -7.42
C VAL A 153 -0.37 15.18 -8.58
N LEU A 154 -1.28 14.26 -8.26
CA LEU A 154 -2.15 13.59 -9.20
C LEU A 154 -3.41 14.44 -9.41
N HIS A 155 -3.70 14.76 -10.68
CA HIS A 155 -4.91 15.46 -11.07
C HIS A 155 -5.93 14.46 -11.61
N ILE A 156 -7.01 14.29 -10.86
CA ILE A 156 -8.02 13.26 -11.12
C ILE A 156 -9.33 13.95 -11.45
N GLN A 157 -9.87 13.61 -12.61
CA GLN A 157 -11.21 14.01 -13.01
C GLN A 157 -12.21 12.97 -12.51
N MET A 158 -13.04 13.38 -11.56
CA MET A 158 -14.22 12.65 -11.13
C MET A 158 -15.42 13.07 -12.00
N VAL A 159 -16.58 12.46 -11.75
CA VAL A 159 -17.83 12.76 -12.45
C VAL A 159 -18.27 14.22 -12.25
N ASP A 160 -18.06 14.77 -11.06
CA ASP A 160 -18.55 16.09 -10.63
C ASP A 160 -17.46 17.16 -10.48
N LYS A 161 -16.20 16.76 -10.28
CA LYS A 161 -15.10 17.68 -9.95
C LYS A 161 -13.73 17.18 -10.35
N ILE A 162 -12.76 18.09 -10.35
CA ILE A 162 -11.33 17.76 -10.44
C ILE A 162 -10.74 17.78 -9.03
N THR A 163 -10.08 16.69 -8.64
CA THR A 163 -9.44 16.55 -7.33
C THR A 163 -7.92 16.44 -7.51
N ARG A 164 -7.19 17.14 -6.65
CA ARG A 164 -5.72 17.12 -6.62
C ARG A 164 -5.28 16.34 -5.39
N ILE A 165 -4.53 15.27 -5.59
CA ILE A 165 -4.08 14.40 -4.49
C ILE A 165 -2.57 14.30 -4.54
N LYS A 166 -1.91 14.60 -3.42
CA LYS A 166 -0.47 14.43 -3.32
C LYS A 166 -0.13 12.95 -3.12
N LEU A 167 0.96 12.52 -3.76
CA LEU A 167 1.43 11.16 -3.71
C LEU A 167 1.74 10.67 -2.28
N GLU A 168 2.29 11.56 -1.44
CA GLU A 168 2.61 11.28 -0.03
C GLU A 168 1.39 10.85 0.82
N ASN A 169 0.18 11.21 0.39
CA ASN A 169 -1.05 10.89 1.10
C ASN A 169 -1.78 9.67 0.52
N LEU A 170 -1.16 8.94 -0.40
CA LEU A 170 -1.75 7.75 -1.01
C LEU A 170 -1.16 6.47 -0.41
N ASN A 171 -2.04 5.54 -0.07
CA ASN A 171 -1.65 4.20 0.34
C ASN A 171 -1.48 3.27 -0.86
N ARG A 172 -2.42 3.34 -1.81
CA ARG A 172 -2.49 2.48 -3.00
C ARG A 172 -2.96 3.26 -4.21
N LEU A 173 -2.46 2.86 -5.38
CA LEU A 173 -2.95 3.28 -6.69
C LEU A 173 -3.19 2.03 -7.52
N SER A 174 -4.41 1.83 -7.96
CA SER A 174 -4.76 0.77 -8.90
C SER A 174 -5.12 1.34 -10.25
N TYR A 175 -4.63 0.70 -11.31
CA TYR A 175 -4.92 1.08 -12.69
C TYR A 175 -5.04 -0.18 -13.56
N ARG A 176 -5.43 0.01 -14.82
CA ARG A 176 -5.59 -1.08 -15.79
C ARG A 176 -4.61 -0.84 -16.93
N PRO A 177 -3.49 -1.59 -17.00
CA PRO A 177 -2.45 -1.36 -18.00
C PRO A 177 -2.89 -1.73 -19.42
N PHE A 178 -3.75 -2.74 -19.55
CA PHE A 178 -4.30 -3.20 -20.82
C PHE A 178 -5.75 -3.60 -20.64
N ILE A 179 -6.52 -3.43 -21.73
CA ILE A 179 -7.86 -3.95 -21.83
C ILE A 179 -7.74 -5.33 -22.48
N ASN A 180 -8.14 -6.36 -21.74
CA ASN A 180 -8.18 -7.71 -22.28
C ASN A 180 -9.25 -7.82 -23.36
N ASN A 181 -8.96 -8.64 -24.37
CA ASN A 181 -9.92 -8.92 -25.42
C ASN A 181 -10.92 -9.98 -24.93
N TYR A 182 -12.17 -9.58 -24.73
CA TYR A 182 -13.27 -10.46 -24.35
C TYR A 182 -14.26 -10.66 -25.51
N GLU A 183 -13.77 -10.77 -26.74
CA GLU A 183 -14.61 -10.87 -27.96
C GLU A 183 -15.69 -11.97 -27.87
N GLU A 184 -15.43 -13.06 -27.13
CA GLU A 184 -16.39 -14.13 -26.85
C GLU A 184 -17.66 -13.63 -26.13
N LEU A 185 -17.56 -12.56 -25.33
CA LEU A 185 -18.69 -11.94 -24.65
C LEU A 185 -19.50 -11.01 -25.56
N ARG A 186 -18.95 -10.59 -26.71
CA ARG A 186 -19.59 -9.58 -27.59
C ARG A 186 -20.99 -10.00 -28.03
N PRO A 187 -21.24 -11.24 -28.52
CA PRO A 187 -22.60 -11.66 -28.89
C PRO A 187 -23.58 -11.60 -27.72
N TYR A 188 -23.13 -11.96 -26.50
CA TYR A 188 -23.96 -11.92 -25.30
C TYR A 188 -24.30 -10.49 -24.87
N VAL A 189 -23.35 -9.56 -24.97
CA VAL A 189 -23.59 -8.13 -24.68
C VAL A 189 -24.54 -7.51 -25.70
N ILE A 190 -24.37 -7.82 -26.99
CA ILE A 190 -25.31 -7.38 -28.05
C ILE A 190 -26.72 -7.88 -27.74
N PHE A 191 -26.87 -9.17 -27.43
CA PHE A 191 -28.17 -9.73 -27.11
C PHE A 191 -28.78 -9.13 -25.85
N GLY A 192 -27.99 -8.99 -24.77
CA GLY A 192 -28.43 -8.44 -23.51
C GLY A 192 -28.86 -6.98 -23.60
N THR A 193 -28.11 -6.16 -24.34
CA THR A 193 -28.44 -4.73 -24.56
C THR A 193 -29.71 -4.57 -25.40
N ALA A 194 -29.94 -5.43 -26.40
CA ALA A 194 -31.19 -5.45 -27.16
C ALA A 194 -32.41 -5.72 -26.25
N ILE A 195 -32.32 -6.75 -25.39
CA ILE A 195 -33.38 -7.09 -24.42
C ILE A 195 -33.58 -5.93 -23.43
N PHE A 196 -32.50 -5.34 -22.93
CA PHE A 196 -32.58 -4.22 -22.00
C PHE A 196 -33.27 -3.00 -22.63
N GLY A 197 -32.95 -2.68 -23.89
CA GLY A 197 -33.61 -1.64 -24.66
C GLY A 197 -35.12 -1.89 -24.84
N TYR A 198 -35.50 -3.13 -25.18
CA TYR A 198 -36.90 -3.55 -25.22
C TYR A 198 -37.61 -3.37 -23.86
N ALA A 199 -36.96 -3.82 -22.77
CA ALA A 199 -37.52 -3.74 -21.43
C ALA A 199 -37.74 -2.29 -20.98
N LEU A 200 -36.77 -1.40 -21.23
CA LEU A 200 -36.90 0.03 -20.94
C LEU A 200 -38.04 0.66 -21.75
N ALA A 201 -38.17 0.31 -23.03
CA ALA A 201 -39.27 0.79 -23.87
C ALA A 201 -40.65 0.29 -23.38
N ARG A 202 -40.71 -0.94 -22.85
CA ARG A 202 -41.92 -1.48 -22.23
C ARG A 202 -42.29 -0.71 -20.95
N ILE A 203 -41.32 -0.49 -20.05
CA ILE A 203 -41.52 0.33 -18.85
C ILE A 203 -42.00 1.74 -19.23
N TYR A 204 -41.41 2.32 -20.28
CA TYR A 204 -41.81 3.63 -20.79
C TYR A 204 -43.24 3.64 -21.36
N ASN A 205 -43.66 2.57 -22.04
CA ASN A 205 -45.03 2.42 -22.53
C ASN A 205 -46.05 2.28 -21.38
N ASP A 206 -45.71 1.57 -20.31
CA ASP A 206 -46.59 1.34 -19.15
C ASP A 206 -46.84 2.63 -18.35
N GLN A 207 -45.92 3.60 -18.40
CA GLN A 207 -46.08 4.92 -17.79
C GLN A 207 -46.99 5.86 -18.61
N ARG A 208 -47.38 5.49 -19.83
CA ARG A 208 -48.17 6.35 -20.73
C ARG A 208 -49.63 5.91 -20.81
N PRO A 209 -50.57 6.88 -20.90
CA PRO A 209 -51.97 6.56 -21.13
C PRO A 209 -52.14 5.87 -22.49
N THR A 210 -53.10 4.95 -22.56
CA THR A 210 -53.46 4.26 -23.80
C THR A 210 -53.93 5.28 -24.84
N THR A 211 -53.30 5.29 -26.01
CA THR A 211 -53.70 6.12 -27.13
C THR A 211 -54.71 5.37 -27.99
N TYR A 212 -55.75 6.05 -28.45
CA TYR A 212 -56.80 5.49 -29.31
C TYR A 212 -56.73 6.11 -30.71
N ASN A 213 -57.16 5.37 -31.73
CA ASN A 213 -57.34 5.93 -33.07
C ASN A 213 -58.68 6.70 -33.19
N GLU A 214 -58.94 7.25 -34.37
CA GLU A 214 -60.19 7.94 -34.70
C GLU A 214 -61.46 7.08 -34.55
N TYR A 215 -61.32 5.74 -34.50
CA TYR A 215 -62.40 4.77 -34.30
C TYR A 215 -62.49 4.24 -32.85
N GLY A 216 -61.75 4.83 -31.89
CA GLY A 216 -61.78 4.39 -30.49
C GLY A 216 -61.07 3.05 -30.23
N ILE A 217 -60.22 2.58 -31.14
CA ILE A 217 -59.44 1.34 -31.01
C ILE A 217 -58.06 1.65 -30.40
N PRO A 218 -57.61 0.91 -29.36
CA PRO A 218 -56.28 1.07 -28.78
C PRO A 218 -55.16 0.91 -29.81
N ARG A 219 -54.24 1.87 -29.85
CA ARG A 219 -53.06 1.87 -30.73
C ARG A 219 -51.93 1.00 -30.16
N ASN A 220 -52.10 -0.32 -30.24
CA ASN A 220 -51.05 -1.27 -29.84
C ASN A 220 -49.85 -1.27 -30.80
N ASP A 221 -50.07 -0.90 -32.06
CA ASP A 221 -49.03 -0.68 -33.07
C ASP A 221 -47.98 0.34 -32.61
N LEU A 222 -48.41 1.43 -31.98
CA LEU A 222 -47.52 2.47 -31.43
C LEU A 222 -46.70 1.96 -30.24
N LYS A 223 -47.25 1.05 -29.43
CA LYS A 223 -46.52 0.42 -28.31
C LYS A 223 -45.43 -0.49 -28.84
N THR A 224 -45.78 -1.39 -29.77
CA THR A 224 -44.83 -2.31 -30.42
C THR A 224 -43.75 -1.57 -31.20
N TYR A 225 -44.09 -0.47 -31.89
CA TYR A 225 -43.11 0.38 -32.56
C TYR A 225 -42.05 0.92 -31.58
N ARG A 226 -42.48 1.43 -30.42
CA ARG A 226 -41.55 1.95 -29.40
C ARG A 226 -40.70 0.86 -28.78
N GLU A 227 -41.25 -0.34 -28.59
CA GLU A 227 -40.51 -1.51 -28.11
C GLU A 227 -39.41 -1.93 -29.09
N ILE A 228 -39.73 -2.03 -30.39
CA ILE A 228 -38.74 -2.31 -31.45
C ILE A 228 -37.69 -1.20 -31.49
N PHE A 229 -38.12 0.06 -31.40
CA PHE A 229 -37.21 1.20 -31.37
C PHE A 229 -36.27 1.16 -30.15
N GLY A 230 -36.79 0.75 -28.99
CA GLY A 230 -36.00 0.49 -27.78
C GLY A 230 -34.95 -0.60 -28.00
N THR A 231 -35.31 -1.71 -28.64
CA THR A 231 -34.36 -2.76 -29.03
C THR A 231 -33.25 -2.21 -29.92
N ILE A 232 -33.61 -1.41 -30.95
CA ILE A 232 -32.62 -0.79 -31.86
C ILE A 232 -31.67 0.14 -31.11
N ILE A 233 -32.19 0.97 -30.20
CA ILE A 233 -31.35 1.81 -29.33
C ILE A 233 -30.39 0.94 -28.51
N GLY A 234 -30.89 -0.13 -27.90
CA GLY A 234 -30.06 -1.08 -27.14
C GLY A 234 -28.91 -1.65 -27.99
N LEU A 235 -29.20 -2.05 -29.23
CA LEU A 235 -28.20 -2.55 -30.17
C LEU A 235 -27.17 -1.49 -30.57
N ILE A 236 -27.58 -0.23 -30.78
CA ILE A 236 -26.68 0.87 -31.14
C ILE A 236 -25.63 1.10 -30.04
N PHE A 237 -26.05 1.08 -28.77
CA PHE A 237 -25.14 1.27 -27.63
C PHE A 237 -24.41 0.00 -27.17
N SER A 238 -24.59 -1.13 -27.88
CA SER A 238 -24.02 -2.41 -27.48
C SER A 238 -22.49 -2.41 -27.49
N SER A 239 -21.87 -1.66 -28.40
CA SER A 239 -20.42 -1.48 -28.49
C SER A 239 -19.85 -0.83 -27.24
N GLU A 240 -20.43 0.29 -26.82
CA GLU A 240 -19.97 1.08 -25.68
C GLU A 240 -20.14 0.30 -24.38
N VAL A 241 -21.25 -0.44 -24.25
CA VAL A 241 -21.48 -1.33 -23.11
C VAL A 241 -20.47 -2.48 -23.11
N PHE A 242 -20.15 -3.06 -24.27
CA PHE A 242 -19.14 -4.10 -24.38
C PHE A 242 -17.76 -3.59 -23.99
N ASP A 243 -17.37 -2.40 -24.45
CA ASP A 243 -16.08 -1.78 -24.12
C ASP A 243 -16.01 -1.47 -22.61
N ALA A 244 -17.10 -1.00 -22.01
CA ALA A 244 -17.18 -0.77 -20.56
C ALA A 244 -17.05 -2.07 -19.76
N ILE A 245 -17.76 -3.14 -20.16
CA ILE A 245 -17.67 -4.46 -19.51
C ILE A 245 -16.26 -5.03 -19.66
N SER A 246 -15.68 -4.96 -20.86
CA SER A 246 -14.32 -5.44 -21.13
C SER A 246 -13.28 -4.71 -20.29
N THR A 247 -13.43 -3.39 -20.15
CA THR A 247 -12.60 -2.56 -19.27
C THR A 247 -12.76 -2.95 -17.80
N LEU A 248 -13.98 -3.26 -17.35
CA LEU A 248 -14.24 -3.65 -15.96
C LEU A 248 -13.69 -5.04 -15.63
N LEU A 249 -13.80 -5.99 -16.56
CA LEU A 249 -13.36 -7.38 -16.39
C LEU A 249 -11.84 -7.55 -16.53
N SER A 250 -11.19 -6.62 -17.22
CA SER A 250 -9.73 -6.63 -17.37
C SER A 250 -9.05 -6.70 -15.99
N PRO A 251 -7.83 -7.25 -15.87
CA PRO A 251 -7.12 -7.27 -14.60
C PRO A 251 -6.80 -5.83 -14.14
N LYS A 252 -6.72 -5.65 -12.83
CA LYS A 252 -6.21 -4.42 -12.22
C LYS A 252 -4.79 -4.68 -11.71
N GLU A 253 -3.88 -3.78 -12.01
CA GLU A 253 -2.60 -3.70 -11.33
C GLU A 253 -2.73 -2.73 -10.16
N THR A 254 -2.07 -3.04 -9.04
CA THR A 254 -2.11 -2.21 -7.83
C THR A 254 -0.70 -1.96 -7.36
N ILE A 255 -0.36 -0.68 -7.29
CA ILE A 255 0.91 -0.17 -6.79
C ILE A 255 0.70 0.23 -5.34
N ILE A 256 1.54 -0.29 -4.46
CA ILE A 256 1.55 0.07 -3.04
C ILE A 256 2.48 1.28 -2.87
N LEU A 257 1.89 2.39 -2.42
CA LEU A 257 2.56 3.70 -2.37
C LEU A 257 3.00 4.08 -0.95
N SER A 258 2.52 3.38 0.07
CA SER A 258 2.93 3.61 1.46
C SER A 258 3.64 2.40 2.06
N GLU A 259 4.71 2.68 2.80
CA GLU A 259 5.47 1.68 3.55
C GLU A 259 4.59 0.94 4.56
N ALA A 260 3.73 1.66 5.28
CA ALA A 260 2.82 1.06 6.26
C ALA A 260 1.86 0.04 5.64
N GLU A 261 1.43 0.26 4.39
CA GLU A 261 0.58 -0.68 3.67
C GLU A 261 1.35 -1.90 3.17
N TYR A 262 2.58 -1.69 2.70
CA TYR A 262 3.48 -2.77 2.32
C TYR A 262 3.77 -3.69 3.51
N GLU A 263 4.06 -3.13 4.68
CA GLU A 263 4.24 -3.91 5.91
C GLU A 263 2.97 -4.71 6.26
N ARG A 264 1.78 -4.10 6.15
CA ARG A 264 0.52 -4.81 6.46
C ARG A 264 0.27 -6.03 5.55
N GLU A 265 0.61 -5.94 4.27
CA GLU A 265 0.30 -6.99 3.29
C GLU A 265 1.32 -8.13 3.33
N TYR A 266 2.61 -7.82 3.52
CA TYR A 266 3.72 -8.78 3.43
C TYR A 266 4.35 -9.18 4.77
N ILE A 267 3.96 -8.53 5.87
CA ILE A 267 4.45 -8.78 7.22
C ILE A 267 3.26 -9.07 8.14
N LYS A 268 2.71 -10.29 8.03
CA LYS A 268 1.77 -10.85 9.00
C LYS A 268 2.48 -11.34 10.26
#